data_AF-A0A0C3LN15-F1
#
_entry.id   AF-A0A0C3LN15-F1
#
_cell.length_a   1.000
_cell.length_b   1.000
_cell.length_c   1.000
_cell.angle_alpha   90.00
_cell.angle_beta   90.00
_cell.angle_gamma   90.00
#
_symmetry.space_group_name_H-M   'P 1'
#
loop_
_entity.id
_entity.type
_entity.pdbx_description
1 polymer ?
#
loop_
_entity_poly.entity_id
_entity_poly.type
_entity_poly.pdbx_seq_one_letter_code
_entity_poly.pdbx_strand_id
1 'polypeptide(L)'
;MSVSAGILPPHPRAASPVLSVEVGLNDGIIVDTMLNNGTLFLRGNLFAFVHTARRRHSGTGKTEVWIWDWPTGQRIHEYASDEEAAFTFLDDFSYLLIGHVNAGWRTTSWHVEIHASDQSVAPIRKFDKVVIMALPDLSYQCEIFGMSARCEPNDSDSAATGSTDPRPLSSRLPFKPSNNRLVAVTFSVTRGGLFNANSVRFTVFMLTSQLLQLVAERLQEKELVRIPWDEWGSKYTRWSHGLFPNAVVCNLHGLRYLTLANTHLSRLSIMDFNIYSIRRDSSSPRVSPQDPWEDSKPRVATRLVTEPTYTAVPQIFPDPIVSCLPYREITFPSLTIERDSGLMMDDQRIVVFESLARDSTSFTVYTL
;
A
#
# COMPACT_ATOMS: atom_id res chain seq x y z
N MET A 1 -36.03 -9.34 3.47
CA MET A 1 -35.37 -10.62 3.82
C MET A 1 -34.23 -10.31 4.77
N SER A 2 -34.34 -10.63 6.06
CA SER A 2 -33.21 -10.52 6.99
C SER A 2 -32.34 -11.77 6.82
N VAL A 3 -31.13 -11.60 6.27
CA VAL A 3 -30.13 -12.67 6.30
C VAL A 3 -29.60 -12.68 7.73
N SER A 4 -30.09 -13.57 8.59
CA SER A 4 -29.36 -13.88 9.82
C SER A 4 -28.09 -14.58 9.38
N ALA A 5 -26.98 -13.84 9.29
CA ALA A 5 -25.67 -14.43 9.09
C ALA A 5 -25.40 -15.33 10.30
N GLY A 6 -25.64 -16.64 10.13
CA GLY A 6 -25.28 -17.64 11.12
C GLY A 6 -23.80 -17.49 11.44
N ILE A 7 -23.43 -17.66 12.70
CA ILE A 7 -22.03 -17.66 13.13
C ILE A 7 -21.34 -18.77 12.33
N LEU A 8 -20.48 -18.39 11.38
CA LEU A 8 -19.69 -19.36 10.62
C LEU A 8 -18.77 -20.10 11.61
N PRO A 9 -18.59 -21.43 11.44
CA PRO A 9 -17.61 -22.15 12.25
C PRO A 9 -16.21 -21.52 12.05
N PRO A 10 -15.38 -21.50 13.10
CA PRO A 10 -14.04 -20.94 12.98
C PRO A 10 -13.20 -21.68 11.95
N HIS A 11 -12.19 -21.00 11.42
CA HIS A 11 -11.26 -21.62 10.48
C HIS A 11 -10.63 -22.87 11.12
N PRO A 12 -10.56 -24.03 10.43
CA PRO A 12 -10.16 -25.31 11.05
C PRO A 12 -8.72 -25.34 11.58
N ARG A 13 -7.88 -24.42 11.13
CA ARG A 13 -6.50 -24.24 11.61
C ARG A 13 -6.37 -23.30 12.82
N ALA A 14 -7.43 -22.57 13.18
CA ALA A 14 -7.37 -21.61 14.27
C ALA A 14 -7.60 -22.33 15.60
N ALA A 15 -6.61 -22.29 16.49
CA ALA A 15 -6.74 -22.79 17.86
C ALA A 15 -7.74 -21.95 18.68
N SER A 16 -7.90 -20.68 18.33
CA SER A 16 -8.92 -19.79 18.89
C SER A 16 -9.81 -19.20 17.79
N PRO A 17 -11.14 -19.23 17.93
CA PRO A 17 -12.07 -18.59 16.99
C PRO A 17 -12.02 -17.06 17.05
N VAL A 18 -11.49 -16.50 18.14
CA VAL A 18 -11.51 -15.07 18.45
C VAL A 18 -10.12 -14.61 18.86
N LEU A 19 -9.63 -13.55 18.22
CA LEU A 19 -8.44 -12.81 18.66
C LEU A 19 -8.92 -11.53 19.34
N SER A 20 -8.72 -11.44 20.65
CA SER A 20 -9.14 -10.28 21.43
C SER A 20 -8.10 -9.17 21.38
N VAL A 21 -8.55 -7.93 21.25
CA VAL A 21 -7.72 -6.73 21.32
C VAL A 21 -8.30 -5.82 22.39
N GLU A 22 -7.51 -5.50 23.40
CA GLU A 22 -7.84 -4.46 24.36
C GLU A 22 -7.22 -3.15 23.89
N VAL A 23 -8.05 -2.29 23.30
CA VAL A 23 -7.61 -0.95 22.89
C VAL A 23 -7.65 -0.05 24.12
N GLY A 24 -6.48 0.45 24.55
CA GLY A 24 -6.36 1.32 25.72
C GLY A 24 -6.93 2.71 25.48
N LEU A 25 -8.25 2.88 25.57
CA LEU A 25 -8.96 4.16 25.39
C LEU A 25 -9.06 5.00 26.68
N ASN A 26 -8.05 4.97 27.56
CA ASN A 26 -8.21 5.45 28.94
C ASN A 26 -8.12 6.98 29.16
N ASP A 27 -7.83 7.81 28.15
CA ASP A 27 -7.45 9.23 28.39
C ASP A 27 -8.47 10.29 27.93
N GLY A 28 -9.77 9.99 27.92
CA GLY A 28 -10.77 10.98 27.49
C GLY A 28 -10.62 11.38 26.01
N ILE A 29 -9.96 10.53 25.22
CA ILE A 29 -9.93 10.62 23.76
C ILE A 29 -11.35 10.38 23.30
N ILE A 30 -12.04 11.45 22.88
CA ILE A 30 -13.28 11.30 22.13
C ILE A 30 -12.89 10.63 20.83
N VAL A 31 -13.08 9.32 20.77
CA VAL A 31 -13.01 8.55 19.54
C VAL A 31 -14.05 9.18 18.62
N ASP A 32 -13.58 9.83 17.56
CA ASP A 32 -14.48 10.20 16.49
C ASP A 32 -14.94 8.89 15.85
N THR A 33 -16.03 8.33 16.35
CA THR A 33 -16.57 7.01 15.98
C THR A 33 -16.92 6.90 14.50
N MET A 34 -16.90 8.01 13.77
CA MET A 34 -17.04 8.08 12.31
C MET A 34 -15.78 7.61 11.55
N LEU A 35 -14.61 7.50 12.20
CA LEU A 35 -13.31 7.20 11.54
C LEU A 35 -12.50 6.13 12.29
N ASN A 36 -13.16 5.08 12.80
CA ASN A 36 -12.47 3.91 13.35
C ASN A 36 -11.68 3.18 12.24
N ASN A 37 -10.46 3.62 11.99
CA ASN A 37 -9.56 3.09 10.95
C ASN A 37 -8.77 1.89 11.48
N GLY A 38 -9.48 0.84 11.89
CA GLY A 38 -8.87 -0.46 12.08
C GLY A 38 -8.46 -1.02 10.72
N THR A 39 -7.16 -1.17 10.45
CA THR A 39 -6.70 -1.86 9.24
C THR A 39 -6.23 -3.25 9.61
N LEU A 40 -6.73 -4.23 8.86
CA LEU A 40 -6.39 -5.64 9.03
C LEU A 40 -5.43 -6.07 7.94
N PHE A 41 -4.41 -6.83 8.32
CA PHE A 41 -3.46 -7.44 7.41
C PHE A 41 -3.39 -8.92 7.71
N LEU A 42 -3.51 -9.76 6.68
CA LEU A 42 -3.31 -11.20 6.79
C LEU A 42 -2.15 -11.60 5.89
N ARG A 43 -1.13 -12.23 6.48
CA ARG A 43 0.09 -12.64 5.80
C ARG A 43 0.52 -14.03 6.23
N GLY A 44 0.16 -15.05 5.45
CA GLY A 44 0.44 -16.44 5.82
C GLY A 44 -0.23 -16.81 7.15
N ASN A 45 0.57 -17.13 8.17
CA ASN A 45 0.09 -17.39 9.54
C ASN A 45 0.00 -16.12 10.39
N LEU A 46 0.47 -14.97 9.89
CA LEU A 46 0.44 -13.72 10.63
C LEU A 46 -0.86 -12.97 10.36
N PHE A 47 -1.45 -12.47 11.42
CA PHE A 47 -2.55 -11.51 11.39
C PHE A 47 -2.08 -10.26 12.10
N ALA A 48 -2.19 -9.09 11.47
CA ALA A 48 -1.92 -7.83 12.12
C ALA A 48 -3.15 -6.93 12.13
N PHE A 49 -3.34 -6.26 13.26
CA PHE A 49 -4.35 -5.24 13.43
C PHE A 49 -3.65 -3.93 13.74
N VAL A 50 -3.95 -2.91 12.95
CA VAL A 50 -3.43 -1.55 13.10
C VAL A 50 -4.59 -0.68 13.52
N HIS A 51 -4.45 -0.04 14.67
CA HIS A 51 -5.42 0.89 15.21
C HIS A 51 -4.77 2.25 15.36
N THR A 52 -5.40 3.27 14.78
CA THR A 52 -4.93 4.66 14.90
C THR A 52 -6.04 5.50 15.52
N ALA A 53 -5.81 6.00 16.74
CA ALA A 53 -6.71 6.90 17.43
C ALA A 53 -6.22 8.34 17.32
N ARG A 54 -7.03 9.25 16.79
CA ARG A 54 -6.69 10.67 16.72
C ARG A 54 -7.37 11.48 17.83
N ARG A 55 -6.63 12.41 18.42
CA ARG A 55 -7.17 13.42 19.33
C ARG A 55 -7.69 14.61 18.52
N ARG A 56 -8.99 14.91 18.62
CA ARG A 56 -9.67 15.99 17.86
C ARG A 56 -8.97 17.35 17.90
N HIS A 57 -8.27 17.68 19.00
CA HIS A 57 -7.73 19.02 19.23
C HIS A 57 -6.23 19.17 19.02
N SER A 58 -5.44 18.09 19.18
CA SER A 58 -3.98 18.18 19.07
C SER A 58 -3.46 17.84 17.68
N GLY A 59 -4.27 17.22 16.81
CA GLY A 59 -3.80 16.62 15.56
C GLY A 59 -2.97 15.35 15.79
N THR A 60 -2.55 15.09 17.03
CA THR A 60 -1.77 13.90 17.39
C THR A 60 -2.61 12.64 17.33
N GLY A 61 -2.10 11.65 16.61
CA GLY A 61 -2.63 10.30 16.56
C GLY A 61 -1.76 9.35 17.37
N LYS A 62 -2.36 8.42 18.11
CA LYS A 62 -1.67 7.27 18.67
C LYS A 62 -1.92 6.08 17.76
N THR A 63 -0.87 5.43 17.29
CA THR A 63 -0.99 4.18 16.52
C THR A 63 -0.50 3.01 17.35
N GLU A 64 -1.33 1.97 17.40
CA GLU A 64 -1.02 0.68 18.00
C GLU A 64 -1.09 -0.40 16.91
N VAL A 65 -0.08 -1.24 16.84
CA VAL A 65 -0.04 -2.40 15.94
C VAL A 65 0.17 -3.65 16.78
N TRP A 66 -0.69 -4.62 16.57
CA TRP A 66 -0.56 -5.94 17.16
C TRP A 66 -0.45 -6.98 16.08
N ILE A 67 0.44 -7.95 16.28
CA ILE A 67 0.66 -9.04 15.34
C ILE A 67 0.50 -10.36 16.09
N TRP A 68 -0.31 -11.26 15.54
CA TRP A 68 -0.55 -12.61 16.04
C TRP A 68 -0.10 -13.64 15.02
N ASP A 69 0.35 -14.79 15.51
CA ASP A 69 0.25 -16.04 14.78
C ASP A 69 -1.20 -16.53 14.94
N TRP A 70 -2.04 -16.33 13.92
CA TRP A 70 -3.48 -16.60 14.01
C TRP A 70 -3.81 -18.09 14.18
N PRO A 71 -3.05 -19.07 13.62
CA PRO A 71 -3.30 -20.47 13.91
C PRO A 71 -3.17 -20.81 15.39
N THR A 72 -2.16 -20.27 16.07
CA THR A 72 -1.94 -20.52 17.51
C THR A 72 -2.73 -19.57 18.41
N GLY A 73 -3.15 -18.42 17.89
CA GLY A 73 -3.73 -17.32 18.66
C GLY A 73 -2.70 -16.54 19.48
N GLN A 74 -1.42 -16.87 19.38
CA GLN A 74 -0.36 -16.22 20.15
C GLN A 74 -0.06 -14.83 19.57
N ARG A 75 -0.09 -13.81 20.43
CA ARG A 75 0.40 -12.47 20.08
C ARG A 75 1.93 -12.50 20.06
N ILE A 76 2.53 -12.21 18.90
CA ILE A 76 3.97 -12.29 18.68
C ILE A 76 4.66 -10.93 18.72
N HIS A 77 3.95 -9.84 18.43
CA HIS A 77 4.51 -8.49 18.44
C HIS A 77 3.46 -7.44 18.82
N GLU A 78 3.92 -6.38 19.46
CA GLU A 78 3.16 -5.20 19.83
C GLU A 78 4.04 -3.97 19.61
N TYR A 79 3.47 -3.00 18.92
CA TYR A 79 4.09 -1.73 18.61
C TYR A 79 3.13 -0.62 18.99
N ALA A 80 3.63 0.41 19.66
CA ALA A 80 2.84 1.58 20.01
C ALA A 80 3.67 2.83 19.73
N SER A 81 3.02 3.82 19.13
CA SER A 81 3.58 5.14 18.87
C SER A 81 2.57 6.22 19.24
N ASP A 82 3.06 7.33 19.78
CA ASP A 82 2.29 8.56 19.98
C ASP A 82 2.17 9.40 18.70
N GLU A 83 2.57 8.82 17.58
CA GLU A 83 2.45 9.37 16.23
C GLU A 83 1.50 8.52 15.39
N GLU A 84 0.93 9.16 14.35
CA GLU A 84 0.20 8.41 13.33
C GLU A 84 1.18 7.60 12.50
N ALA A 85 0.92 6.30 12.41
CA ALA A 85 1.71 5.39 11.64
C ALA A 85 0.89 4.58 10.62
N ALA A 86 1.53 4.33 9.49
CA ALA A 86 1.08 3.40 8.47
C ALA A 86 1.91 2.13 8.58
N PHE A 87 1.34 0.98 8.27
CA PHE A 87 1.99 -0.31 8.49
C PHE A 87 1.79 -1.22 7.29
N THR A 88 2.83 -1.98 6.92
CA THR A 88 2.69 -3.12 6.01
C THR A 88 3.84 -4.12 6.16
N PHE A 89 3.62 -5.36 5.75
CA PHE A 89 4.66 -6.40 5.70
C PHE A 89 5.50 -6.24 4.42
N LEU A 90 6.83 -6.22 4.54
CA LEU A 90 7.73 -6.16 3.37
C LEU A 90 8.06 -7.55 2.82
N ASP A 91 8.12 -8.54 3.69
CA ASP A 91 8.26 -9.94 3.33
C ASP A 91 7.23 -10.76 4.12
N ASP A 92 7.40 -12.07 4.19
CA ASP A 92 6.43 -12.92 4.90
C ASP A 92 6.64 -12.96 6.41
N PHE A 93 7.86 -12.65 6.91
CA PHE A 93 8.25 -13.05 8.26
C PHE A 93 9.30 -12.19 8.96
N SER A 94 10.07 -11.40 8.23
CA SER A 94 11.31 -10.82 8.73
C SER A 94 11.30 -9.30 8.73
N TYR A 95 10.52 -8.63 7.90
CA TYR A 95 10.58 -7.18 7.75
C TYR A 95 9.20 -6.53 7.73
N LEU A 96 9.06 -5.48 8.53
CA LEU A 96 7.90 -4.60 8.60
C LEU A 96 8.30 -3.21 8.11
N LEU A 97 7.39 -2.54 7.41
CA LEU A 97 7.50 -1.11 7.13
C LEU A 97 6.48 -0.37 7.99
N ILE A 98 6.97 0.61 8.75
CA ILE A 98 6.16 1.51 9.56
C ILE A 98 6.43 2.94 9.08
N GLY A 99 5.46 3.56 8.42
CA GLY A 99 5.53 4.99 8.11
C GLY A 99 5.26 5.79 9.37
N HIS A 100 5.99 6.89 9.56
CA HIS A 100 5.81 7.82 10.68
C HIS A 100 5.43 9.22 10.21
N VAL A 101 4.38 9.77 10.82
CA VAL A 101 4.01 11.17 10.68
C VAL A 101 4.04 11.81 12.06
N ASN A 102 5.04 12.64 12.30
CA ASN A 102 5.10 13.43 13.52
C ASN A 102 4.02 14.51 13.46
N ALA A 103 2.99 14.35 14.28
CA ALA A 103 1.80 15.19 14.30
C ALA A 103 2.01 16.53 15.06
N GLY A 104 3.24 17.03 15.09
CA GLY A 104 3.58 18.33 15.66
C GLY A 104 3.29 19.46 14.68
N TRP A 105 2.66 20.54 15.18
CA TRP A 105 2.58 21.79 14.43
C TRP A 105 4.03 22.28 14.25
N ARG A 106 4.55 22.25 13.00
CA ARG A 106 5.92 22.62 12.56
C ARG A 106 6.94 21.49 12.41
N THR A 107 6.61 20.23 12.62
CA THR A 107 7.53 19.15 12.24
C THR A 107 7.43 18.92 10.73
N THR A 108 8.48 19.32 10.00
CA THR A 108 8.63 19.03 8.56
C THR A 108 9.21 17.65 8.30
N SER A 109 9.72 16.98 9.34
CA SER A 109 10.35 15.68 9.23
C SER A 109 9.33 14.56 9.35
N TRP A 110 9.35 13.68 8.35
CA TRP A 110 8.58 12.45 8.30
C TRP A 110 9.44 11.41 7.59
N HIS A 111 9.23 10.14 7.93
CA HIS A 111 10.10 9.07 7.51
C HIS A 111 9.34 7.75 7.49
N VAL A 112 9.93 6.76 6.81
CA VAL A 112 9.51 5.37 6.94
C VAL A 112 10.58 4.60 7.69
N GLU A 113 10.16 3.72 8.57
CA GLU A 113 11.01 2.86 9.36
C GLU A 113 10.89 1.44 8.84
N ILE A 114 12.02 0.74 8.80
CA ILE A 114 12.04 -0.70 8.57
C ILE A 114 12.41 -1.35 9.89
N HIS A 115 11.57 -2.29 10.30
CA HIS A 115 11.78 -3.10 11.50
C HIS A 115 12.08 -4.53 11.07
N ALA A 116 13.12 -5.13 11.64
CA ALA A 116 13.55 -6.49 11.35
C ALA A 116 13.22 -7.42 12.51
N SER A 117 12.71 -8.61 12.21
CA SER A 117 12.46 -9.66 13.19
C SER A 117 13.78 -10.29 13.63
N ASP A 118 14.02 -10.33 14.94
CA ASP A 118 15.05 -11.19 15.50
C ASP A 118 14.54 -12.65 15.51
N GLN A 119 14.99 -13.45 14.54
CA GLN A 119 14.62 -14.86 14.45
C GLN A 119 15.36 -15.74 15.47
N SER A 120 16.39 -15.23 16.15
CA SER A 120 17.17 -16.01 17.12
C SER A 120 16.42 -16.22 18.45
N VAL A 121 15.44 -15.36 18.75
CA VAL A 121 14.66 -15.41 19.98
C VAL A 121 13.31 -16.10 19.73
N ALA A 122 13.30 -17.42 19.81
CA ALA A 122 12.04 -18.17 19.92
C ALA A 122 11.51 -18.08 21.37
N PRO A 123 10.18 -17.98 21.61
CA PRO A 123 9.06 -18.00 20.67
C PRO A 123 8.51 -16.61 20.29
N ILE A 124 8.96 -15.53 20.94
CA ILE A 124 8.43 -14.17 20.73
C ILE A 124 9.33 -13.43 19.75
N ARG A 125 8.83 -13.22 18.52
CA ARG A 125 9.51 -12.42 17.51
C ARG A 125 9.46 -10.95 17.89
N LYS A 126 10.56 -10.44 18.42
CA LYS A 126 10.73 -9.00 18.55
C LYS A 126 11.11 -8.42 17.19
N PHE A 127 10.47 -7.32 16.82
CA PHE A 127 10.89 -6.52 15.67
C PHE A 127 11.63 -5.30 16.20
N ASP A 128 12.89 -5.17 15.80
CA ASP A 128 13.73 -4.04 16.15
C ASP A 128 13.86 -3.09 14.97
N LYS A 129 13.83 -1.79 15.26
CA LYS A 129 14.02 -0.73 14.27
C LYS A 129 15.45 -0.80 13.75
N VAL A 130 15.60 -1.02 12.45
CA VAL A 130 16.92 -1.19 11.82
C VAL A 130 17.29 -0.04 10.89
N VAL A 131 16.31 0.54 10.19
CA VAL A 131 16.55 1.60 9.21
C VAL A 131 15.47 2.69 9.32
N ILE A 132 15.90 3.94 9.23
CA ILE A 132 15.03 5.12 9.07
C ILE A 132 15.33 5.71 7.69
N MET A 133 14.35 5.72 6.80
CA MET A 133 14.49 6.31 5.48
C MET A 133 13.73 7.64 5.45
N ALA A 134 14.47 8.74 5.33
CA ALA A 134 13.91 10.09 5.33
C ALA A 134 13.13 10.35 4.03
N LEU A 135 12.05 11.12 4.14
CA LEU A 135 11.24 11.57 3.01
C LEU A 135 11.51 13.05 2.73
N PRO A 136 11.09 13.58 1.57
CA PRO A 136 11.34 14.98 1.20
C PRO A 136 10.73 15.96 2.20
N ASP A 137 11.44 17.05 2.48
CA ASP A 137 10.98 18.07 3.40
C ASP A 137 9.71 18.77 2.91
N LEU A 138 8.79 19.00 3.84
CA LEU A 138 7.58 19.78 3.58
C LEU A 138 7.83 21.28 3.79
N SER A 139 7.07 22.09 3.07
CA SER A 139 6.94 23.51 3.35
C SER A 139 6.38 23.71 4.76
N TYR A 140 6.83 24.76 5.45
CA TYR A 140 6.48 25.06 6.84
C TYR A 140 4.98 25.27 7.11
N GLN A 141 4.16 25.43 6.07
CA GLN A 141 2.70 25.59 6.15
C GLN A 141 1.92 24.29 5.89
N CYS A 142 2.63 23.20 5.59
CA CYS A 142 2.06 21.92 5.24
C CYS A 142 2.15 20.94 6.40
N GLU A 143 1.13 20.09 6.48
CA GLU A 143 1.00 19.06 7.50
C GLU A 143 0.54 17.76 6.81
N ILE A 144 1.16 16.64 7.17
CA ILE A 144 0.61 15.34 6.81
C ILE A 144 -0.44 14.99 7.85
N PHE A 145 -1.64 14.73 7.38
CA PHE A 145 -2.77 14.39 8.24
C PHE A 145 -3.30 12.99 7.97
N GLY A 146 -2.57 12.16 7.24
CA GLY A 146 -3.03 10.82 6.91
C GLY A 146 -1.96 10.06 6.18
N MET A 147 -1.78 8.80 6.56
CA MET A 147 -0.87 7.91 5.87
C MET A 147 -1.42 6.49 5.82
N SER A 148 -1.13 5.78 4.73
CA SER A 148 -1.40 4.37 4.58
C SER A 148 -0.27 3.69 3.83
N ALA A 149 -0.04 2.42 4.12
CA ALA A 149 0.96 1.61 3.46
C ALA A 149 0.31 0.30 3.05
N ARG A 150 0.61 -0.14 1.82
CA ARG A 150 0.09 -1.38 1.25
C ARG A 150 1.22 -2.14 0.57
N CYS A 151 1.21 -3.45 0.74
CA CYS A 151 2.12 -4.40 0.10
C CYS A 151 1.36 -5.73 0.00
N GLU A 152 0.69 -5.94 -1.14
CA GLU A 152 -0.14 -7.12 -1.34
C GLU A 152 0.70 -8.32 -1.82
N PRO A 153 0.32 -9.56 -1.46
CA PRO A 153 0.94 -10.74 -2.04
C PRO A 153 0.83 -10.73 -3.57
N ASN A 154 1.81 -11.36 -4.21
CA ASN A 154 1.67 -11.77 -5.60
C ASN A 154 1.12 -13.19 -5.63
N ASP A 155 -0.16 -13.36 -5.94
CA ASP A 155 -0.82 -14.67 -5.98
C ASP A 155 -0.50 -15.47 -7.24
N SER A 156 0.19 -14.84 -8.21
CA SER A 156 0.46 -15.40 -9.55
C SER A 156 1.15 -16.77 -9.53
N ASP A 157 1.92 -17.08 -8.49
CA ASP A 157 2.66 -18.34 -8.40
C ASP A 157 1.81 -19.52 -7.86
N SER A 158 0.62 -19.24 -7.32
CA SER A 158 -0.30 -20.26 -6.79
C SER A 158 -1.23 -20.83 -7.89
N ALA A 159 -1.60 -20.04 -8.90
CA ALA A 159 -2.54 -20.47 -9.95
C ALA A 159 -1.87 -21.19 -11.13
N ALA A 160 -0.58 -20.94 -11.39
CA ALA A 160 0.08 -21.36 -12.63
C ALA A 160 0.48 -22.85 -12.68
N THR A 161 0.22 -23.64 -11.65
CA THR A 161 0.53 -25.06 -11.71
C THR A 161 -0.68 -25.91 -11.36
N GLY A 162 -1.34 -26.42 -12.41
CA GLY A 162 -1.89 -27.77 -12.42
C GLY A 162 -0.79 -28.83 -12.25
N SER A 163 0.11 -28.59 -11.30
CA SER A 163 1.13 -29.52 -10.87
C SER A 163 0.38 -30.64 -10.17
N THR A 164 0.32 -31.76 -10.88
CA THR A 164 -0.03 -33.09 -10.38
C THR A 164 0.98 -33.60 -9.35
N ASP A 165 1.92 -32.77 -8.86
CA ASP A 165 2.88 -33.14 -7.83
C ASP A 165 2.14 -33.61 -6.57
N PRO A 166 2.24 -34.92 -6.23
CA PRO A 166 1.52 -35.55 -5.13
C PRO A 166 2.05 -35.16 -3.75
N ARG A 167 2.93 -34.16 -3.66
CA ARG A 167 3.40 -33.63 -2.38
C ARG A 167 2.22 -33.23 -1.47
N PRO A 168 2.30 -33.57 -0.16
CA PRO A 168 1.20 -33.41 0.78
C PRO A 168 0.73 -31.95 0.86
N LEU A 169 -0.58 -31.79 0.95
CA LEU A 169 -1.30 -30.51 1.07
C LEU A 169 -0.76 -29.61 2.19
N SER A 170 -0.10 -30.18 3.20
CA SER A 170 0.55 -29.45 4.29
C SER A 170 1.75 -28.59 3.85
N SER A 171 2.31 -28.79 2.65
CA SER A 171 3.38 -27.96 2.09
C SER A 171 2.90 -26.83 1.18
N ARG A 172 1.60 -26.81 0.84
CA ARG A 172 1.01 -25.80 -0.05
C ARG A 172 0.47 -24.66 0.80
N LEU A 173 1.35 -23.72 1.17
CA LEU A 173 0.87 -22.43 1.66
C LEU A 173 0.02 -21.77 0.56
N PRO A 174 -1.16 -21.22 0.87
CA PRO A 174 -2.05 -20.63 -0.13
C PRO A 174 -1.40 -19.44 -0.86
N PHE A 175 -0.41 -18.81 -0.22
CA PHE A 175 0.36 -17.69 -0.74
C PHE A 175 1.83 -18.11 -0.84
N LYS A 176 2.41 -18.05 -2.04
CA LYS A 176 3.86 -18.22 -2.19
C LYS A 176 4.59 -16.91 -1.91
N PRO A 177 5.74 -16.95 -1.22
CA PRO A 177 6.59 -15.77 -1.09
C PRO A 177 7.11 -15.35 -2.47
N SER A 178 6.59 -14.26 -3.04
CA SER A 178 7.37 -13.53 -4.04
C SER A 178 8.34 -12.60 -3.30
N ASN A 179 9.62 -12.65 -3.64
CA ASN A 179 10.64 -11.75 -3.08
C ASN A 179 10.54 -10.33 -3.63
N ASN A 180 9.73 -10.12 -4.67
CA ASN A 180 9.54 -8.83 -5.30
C ASN A 180 8.06 -8.47 -5.34
N ARG A 181 7.71 -7.41 -4.62
CA ARG A 181 6.35 -6.86 -4.52
C ARG A 181 6.44 -5.35 -4.61
N LEU A 182 5.33 -4.75 -5.00
CA LEU A 182 5.19 -3.31 -4.98
C LEU A 182 4.68 -2.90 -3.61
N VAL A 183 5.40 -1.98 -2.97
CA VAL A 183 4.93 -1.27 -1.79
C VAL A 183 4.43 0.08 -2.26
N ALA A 184 3.22 0.45 -1.83
CA ALA A 184 2.63 1.76 -2.05
C ALA A 184 2.43 2.43 -0.70
N VAL A 185 3.14 3.53 -0.45
CA VAL A 185 2.94 4.40 0.73
C VAL A 185 2.22 5.65 0.26
N THR A 186 1.00 5.85 0.75
CA THR A 186 0.16 7.00 0.41
C THR A 186 0.06 7.94 1.60
N PHE A 187 0.24 9.24 1.38
CA PHE A 187 0.09 10.26 2.40
C PHE A 187 -0.79 11.40 1.90
N SER A 188 -1.55 11.98 2.82
CA SER A 188 -2.42 13.11 2.59
C SER A 188 -1.81 14.34 3.25
N VAL A 189 -1.54 15.36 2.45
CA VAL A 189 -0.94 16.61 2.87
C VAL A 189 -1.99 17.71 2.78
N THR A 190 -2.13 18.52 3.83
CA THR A 190 -2.96 19.72 3.83
C THR A 190 -2.09 20.95 4.02
N ARG A 191 -2.58 22.11 3.57
CA ARG A 191 -1.96 23.42 3.82
C ARG A 191 -2.91 24.26 4.67
N GLY A 192 -2.43 24.77 5.79
CA GLY A 192 -3.26 25.59 6.70
C GLY A 192 -4.20 24.79 7.61
N GLY A 193 -3.85 23.54 7.92
CA GLY A 193 -4.49 22.72 8.94
C GLY A 193 -5.56 21.73 8.44
N LEU A 194 -6.04 20.90 9.37
CA LEU A 194 -6.92 19.74 9.14
C LEU A 194 -8.28 20.05 8.49
N PHE A 195 -8.78 21.27 8.61
CA PHE A 195 -10.12 21.65 8.14
C PHE A 195 -10.12 22.27 6.73
N ASN A 196 -8.96 22.33 6.06
CA ASN A 196 -8.90 22.84 4.70
C ASN A 196 -9.33 21.75 3.70
N ALA A 197 -10.26 22.09 2.82
CA ALA A 197 -10.71 21.19 1.74
C ALA A 197 -9.59 20.88 0.73
N ASN A 198 -8.51 21.65 0.73
CA ASN A 198 -7.41 21.55 -0.23
C ASN A 198 -6.33 20.55 0.20
N SER A 199 -6.72 19.31 0.47
CA SER A 199 -5.75 18.23 0.67
C SER A 199 -5.24 17.69 -0.67
N VAL A 200 -3.94 17.40 -0.71
CA VAL A 200 -3.28 16.72 -1.84
C VAL A 200 -2.77 15.39 -1.34
N ARG A 201 -3.05 14.33 -2.10
CA ARG A 201 -2.55 13.00 -1.81
C ARG A 201 -1.42 12.65 -2.76
N PHE A 202 -0.44 11.95 -2.23
CA PHE A 202 0.71 11.45 -2.96
C PHE A 202 0.87 9.97 -2.64
N THR A 203 1.35 9.20 -3.61
CA THR A 203 1.78 7.82 -3.40
C THR A 203 3.20 7.65 -3.87
N VAL A 204 3.99 7.00 -3.02
CA VAL A 204 5.35 6.59 -3.31
C VAL A 204 5.35 5.08 -3.49
N PHE A 205 5.77 4.67 -4.68
CA PHE A 205 5.93 3.29 -5.06
C PHE A 205 7.37 2.86 -4.89
N MET A 206 7.60 1.67 -4.36
CA MET A 206 8.93 1.09 -4.17
C MET A 206 8.84 -0.43 -4.29
N LEU A 207 9.93 -1.07 -4.72
CA LEU A 207 9.99 -2.52 -4.80
C LEU A 207 10.59 -3.11 -3.51
N THR A 208 9.93 -4.13 -2.94
CA THR A 208 10.43 -4.79 -1.73
C THR A 208 11.85 -5.33 -1.92
N SER A 209 12.16 -5.90 -3.08
CA SER A 209 13.50 -6.42 -3.39
C SER A 209 14.59 -5.35 -3.29
N GLN A 210 14.31 -4.14 -3.79
CA GLN A 210 15.26 -3.02 -3.76
C GLN A 210 15.42 -2.45 -2.35
N LEU A 211 14.31 -2.32 -1.61
CA LEU A 211 14.35 -1.90 -0.21
C LEU A 211 15.16 -2.88 0.64
N LEU A 212 14.87 -4.17 0.53
CA LEU A 212 15.53 -5.20 1.35
C LEU A 212 17.00 -5.35 0.99
N GLN A 213 17.36 -5.17 -0.29
CA GLN A 213 18.76 -5.08 -0.70
C GLN A 213 19.45 -3.90 -0.01
N LEU A 214 18.85 -2.71 -0.06
CA LEU A 214 19.41 -1.51 0.59
C LEU A 214 19.57 -1.73 2.11
N VAL A 215 18.57 -2.32 2.76
CA VAL A 215 18.63 -2.68 4.18
C VAL A 215 19.77 -3.65 4.46
N ALA A 216 19.92 -4.70 3.66
CA ALA A 216 20.96 -5.70 3.84
C ALA A 216 22.38 -5.13 3.66
N GLU A 217 22.55 -4.19 2.72
CA GLU A 217 23.82 -3.48 2.50
C GLU A 217 24.19 -2.61 3.71
N ARG A 218 23.21 -1.93 4.30
CA ARG A 218 23.43 -0.98 5.42
C ARG A 218 23.48 -1.65 6.79
N LEU A 219 22.79 -2.77 6.99
CA LEU A 219 22.78 -3.50 8.25
C LEU A 219 24.14 -4.10 8.64
N GLN A 220 25.10 -4.15 7.72
CA GLN A 220 26.47 -4.59 8.04
C GLN A 220 27.14 -3.71 9.11
N GLU A 221 26.64 -2.47 9.27
CA GLU A 221 27.17 -1.47 10.21
C GLU A 221 26.69 -1.67 11.67
N LYS A 222 25.75 -2.61 11.92
CA LYS A 222 25.18 -2.97 13.26
C LYS A 222 24.54 -1.84 14.08
N GLU A 223 24.45 -0.63 13.56
CA GLU A 223 23.76 0.49 14.18
C GLU A 223 22.48 0.85 13.44
N LEU A 224 21.59 1.60 14.10
CA LEU A 224 20.40 2.16 13.47
C LEU A 224 20.82 3.11 12.33
N VAL A 225 20.50 2.75 11.09
CA VAL A 225 20.93 3.53 9.92
C VAL A 225 19.85 4.53 9.53
N ARG A 226 20.23 5.80 9.39
CA ARG A 226 19.37 6.84 8.80
C ARG A 226 19.83 7.13 7.37
N ILE A 227 18.94 6.93 6.40
CA ILE A 227 19.24 7.12 4.97
C ILE A 227 18.49 8.36 4.47
N PRO A 228 19.18 9.41 3.99
CA PRO A 228 18.55 10.62 3.47
C PRO A 228 17.86 10.36 2.12
N TRP A 229 16.82 11.15 1.79
CA TRP A 229 16.01 10.98 0.58
C TRP A 229 16.85 10.86 -0.71
N ASP A 230 17.87 11.70 -0.87
CA ASP A 230 18.65 11.73 -2.10
C ASP A 230 19.43 10.44 -2.36
N GLU A 231 19.75 9.67 -1.32
CA GLU A 231 20.47 8.39 -1.43
C GLU A 231 19.57 7.21 -1.83
N TRP A 232 18.31 7.19 -1.39
CA TRP A 232 17.40 6.05 -1.63
C TRP A 232 16.19 6.40 -2.50
N GLY A 233 15.55 7.54 -2.22
CA GLY A 233 14.27 7.92 -2.77
C GLY A 233 14.32 8.17 -4.27
N SER A 234 15.24 9.02 -4.70
CA SER A 234 15.35 9.45 -6.10
C SER A 234 15.46 8.30 -7.09
N LYS A 235 16.23 7.26 -6.73
CA LYS A 235 16.55 6.12 -7.60
C LYS A 235 15.54 4.96 -7.49
N TYR A 236 15.09 4.63 -6.27
CA TYR A 236 14.35 3.39 -6.01
C TYR A 236 12.84 3.60 -5.86
N THR A 237 12.35 4.82 -6.07
CA THR A 237 10.93 5.12 -5.93
C THR A 237 10.31 5.72 -7.19
N ARG A 238 8.99 5.64 -7.30
CA ARG A 238 8.19 6.46 -8.20
C ARG A 238 7.18 7.24 -7.38
N TRP A 239 7.15 8.55 -7.58
CA TRP A 239 6.12 9.41 -7.02
C TRP A 239 4.98 9.57 -8.01
N SER A 240 3.76 9.55 -7.48
CA SER A 240 2.56 9.96 -8.19
C SER A 240 1.73 10.87 -7.29
N HIS A 241 1.14 11.89 -7.90
CA HIS A 241 0.14 12.75 -7.30
C HIS A 241 -1.10 12.74 -8.18
N GLY A 242 -2.29 12.64 -7.60
CA GLY A 242 -3.49 12.46 -8.39
C GLY A 242 -4.76 12.32 -7.59
N LEU A 243 -5.85 12.07 -8.32
CA LEU A 243 -7.14 11.76 -7.72
C LEU A 243 -7.10 10.33 -7.22
N PHE A 244 -7.34 10.18 -5.92
CA PHE A 244 -7.54 8.88 -5.31
C PHE A 244 -9.04 8.64 -5.27
N PRO A 245 -9.51 7.48 -5.76
CA PRO A 245 -10.89 7.11 -5.50
C PRO A 245 -11.10 7.11 -3.99
N ASN A 246 -12.23 7.65 -3.54
CA ASN A 246 -12.51 7.79 -2.11
C ASN A 246 -12.69 6.43 -1.41
N ALA A 247 -12.95 5.35 -2.17
CA ALA A 247 -13.32 4.04 -1.67
C ALA A 247 -12.49 2.89 -2.29
N VAL A 248 -11.15 2.95 -2.23
CA VAL A 248 -10.31 1.88 -2.78
C VAL A 248 -10.02 0.82 -1.74
N VAL A 249 -10.50 -0.40 -1.98
CA VAL A 249 -10.26 -1.55 -1.10
C VAL A 249 -9.00 -2.32 -1.53
N CYS A 250 -8.76 -2.51 -2.85
CA CYS A 250 -7.63 -3.32 -3.37
C CYS A 250 -7.10 -2.81 -4.73
N ASN A 251 -6.50 -1.61 -4.79
CA ASN A 251 -5.83 -1.13 -6.02
C ASN A 251 -4.44 -1.70 -6.26
N LEU A 252 -3.86 -2.39 -5.30
CA LEU A 252 -2.53 -2.96 -5.39
C LEU A 252 -2.66 -4.48 -5.59
N HIS A 253 -2.01 -5.03 -6.62
CA HIS A 253 -1.94 -6.48 -6.80
C HIS A 253 -0.59 -6.86 -7.42
N GLY A 254 0.21 -7.65 -6.69
CA GLY A 254 1.56 -8.02 -7.10
C GLY A 254 2.46 -6.80 -7.38
N LEU A 255 2.78 -6.56 -8.66
CA LEU A 255 3.59 -5.42 -9.13
C LEU A 255 2.76 -4.35 -9.84
N ARG A 256 1.42 -4.43 -9.78
CA ARG A 256 0.51 -3.55 -10.49
C ARG A 256 -0.24 -2.66 -9.51
N TYR A 257 -0.40 -1.40 -9.86
CA TYR A 257 -1.19 -0.43 -9.11
C TYR A 257 -2.25 0.22 -10.00
N LEU A 258 -3.50 0.16 -9.55
CA LEU A 258 -4.65 0.73 -10.23
C LEU A 258 -4.89 2.17 -9.75
N THR A 259 -5.04 3.09 -10.70
CA THR A 259 -5.23 4.51 -10.42
C THR A 259 -6.21 5.15 -11.40
N LEU A 260 -6.73 6.32 -11.04
CA LEU A 260 -7.52 7.16 -11.92
C LEU A 260 -6.67 8.35 -12.37
N ALA A 261 -6.53 8.52 -13.68
CA ALA A 261 -5.82 9.66 -14.23
C ALA A 261 -6.51 10.97 -13.80
N ASN A 262 -5.71 11.98 -13.44
CA ASN A 262 -6.16 13.30 -13.01
C ASN A 262 -6.66 14.17 -14.19
N THR A 263 -7.56 13.63 -15.01
CA THR A 263 -8.25 14.36 -16.06
C THR A 263 -9.70 14.60 -15.65
N HIS A 264 -10.37 15.58 -16.28
CA HIS A 264 -11.80 15.85 -16.04
C HIS A 264 -12.69 14.60 -16.18
N LEU A 265 -12.23 13.63 -16.96
CA LEU A 265 -12.76 12.28 -17.04
C LEU A 265 -11.79 11.37 -16.29
N SER A 266 -12.20 10.79 -15.16
CA SER A 266 -11.34 9.89 -14.37
C SER A 266 -11.10 8.60 -15.16
N ARG A 267 -10.07 8.61 -16.02
CA ARG A 267 -9.71 7.47 -16.86
C ARG A 267 -8.99 6.44 -16.01
N LEU A 268 -9.38 5.19 -16.16
CA LEU A 268 -8.69 4.10 -15.48
C LEU A 268 -7.29 3.90 -16.07
N SER A 269 -6.29 3.78 -15.19
CA SER A 269 -4.90 3.49 -15.55
C SER A 269 -4.30 2.45 -14.61
N ILE A 270 -3.46 1.57 -15.15
CA ILE A 270 -2.64 0.63 -14.38
C ILE A 270 -1.19 1.02 -14.54
N MET A 271 -0.50 1.17 -13.41
CA MET A 271 0.95 1.28 -13.32
C MET A 271 1.53 -0.11 -13.04
N ASP A 272 2.10 -0.75 -14.05
CA ASP A 272 2.72 -2.08 -13.97
C ASP A 272 4.24 -1.95 -13.81
N PHE A 273 4.74 -2.28 -12.63
CA PHE A 273 6.15 -2.22 -12.26
C PHE A 273 6.90 -3.54 -12.55
N ASN A 274 6.29 -4.47 -13.31
CA ASN A 274 6.93 -5.70 -13.70
C ASN A 274 8.09 -5.44 -14.70
N ILE A 275 9.33 -5.65 -14.24
CA ILE A 275 10.55 -5.46 -15.02
C ILE A 275 10.56 -6.31 -16.31
N TYR A 276 9.96 -7.49 -16.31
CA TYR A 276 9.89 -8.33 -17.50
C TYR A 276 8.96 -7.74 -18.56
N SER A 277 7.80 -7.21 -18.14
CA SER A 277 6.90 -6.46 -19.03
C SER A 277 7.62 -5.28 -19.66
N ILE A 278 8.35 -4.52 -18.85
CA ILE A 278 9.13 -3.35 -19.29
C ILE A 278 10.19 -3.76 -20.33
N ARG A 279 10.99 -4.81 -20.06
CA ARG A 279 12.04 -5.27 -20.99
C ARG A 279 11.49 -5.74 -22.33
N ARG A 280 10.37 -6.45 -22.32
CA ARG A 280 9.69 -6.93 -23.54
C ARG A 280 9.18 -5.76 -24.39
N ASP A 281 8.59 -4.76 -23.77
CA ASP A 281 8.02 -3.62 -24.49
C ASP A 281 9.12 -2.70 -25.04
N SER A 282 10.29 -2.64 -24.36
CA SER A 282 11.48 -1.95 -24.88
C SER A 282 12.10 -2.61 -26.11
N SER A 283 11.93 -3.93 -26.29
CA SER A 283 12.53 -4.68 -27.41
C SER A 283 11.60 -4.83 -28.62
N SER A 284 10.30 -4.62 -28.45
CA SER A 284 9.36 -4.69 -29.57
C SER A 284 9.52 -3.44 -30.46
N PRO A 285 9.77 -3.59 -31.78
CA PRO A 285 9.71 -2.47 -32.69
C PRO A 285 8.33 -1.82 -32.56
N ARG A 286 8.29 -0.49 -32.42
CA ARG A 286 7.03 0.26 -32.36
C ARG A 286 6.27 0.01 -33.65
N VAL A 287 5.32 -0.93 -33.63
CA VAL A 287 4.38 -1.10 -34.73
C VAL A 287 3.64 0.21 -34.83
N SER A 288 3.87 0.93 -35.93
CA SER A 288 3.22 2.22 -36.14
C SER A 288 1.71 1.98 -36.18
N PRO A 289 0.89 2.79 -35.49
CA PRO A 289 -0.55 2.63 -35.46
C PRO A 289 -1.13 3.00 -36.82
N GLN A 290 -1.12 2.08 -37.78
CA GLN A 290 -1.60 2.27 -39.13
C GLN A 290 -2.37 1.04 -39.62
N ASP A 291 -3.42 0.65 -38.89
CA ASP A 291 -4.53 -0.06 -39.53
C ASP A 291 -5.86 0.64 -39.19
N PRO A 292 -6.42 1.45 -40.12
CA PRO A 292 -7.65 2.21 -39.92
C PRO A 292 -8.93 1.38 -39.73
N TRP A 293 -8.85 0.05 -39.87
CA TRP A 293 -10.04 -0.81 -39.98
C TRP A 293 -10.42 -1.56 -38.70
N GLU A 294 -9.68 -1.41 -37.60
CA GLU A 294 -9.97 -2.03 -36.29
C GLU A 294 -10.69 -1.07 -35.30
N ASP A 295 -11.62 -0.25 -35.78
CA ASP A 295 -12.27 0.82 -34.99
C ASP A 295 -13.29 0.34 -33.93
N SER A 296 -13.51 -0.96 -33.77
CA SER A 296 -14.56 -1.49 -32.87
C SER A 296 -14.07 -2.07 -31.54
N LYS A 297 -12.75 -2.20 -31.31
CA LYS A 297 -12.22 -2.65 -30.00
C LYS A 297 -11.83 -1.44 -29.14
N PRO A 298 -12.19 -1.43 -27.84
CA PRO A 298 -11.73 -0.38 -26.92
C PRO A 298 -10.20 -0.37 -26.94
N ARG A 299 -9.63 0.72 -27.45
CA ARG A 299 -8.18 0.84 -27.63
C ARG A 299 -7.51 1.02 -26.27
N VAL A 300 -6.86 -0.03 -25.77
CA VAL A 300 -5.97 0.06 -24.63
C VAL A 300 -4.72 0.81 -25.05
N ALA A 301 -4.41 1.92 -24.38
CA ALA A 301 -3.20 2.70 -24.65
C ALA A 301 -2.10 2.28 -23.67
N THR A 302 -0.94 1.90 -24.20
CA THR A 302 0.21 1.52 -23.37
C THR A 302 1.34 2.51 -23.57
N ARG A 303 1.98 2.93 -22.47
CA ARG A 303 3.15 3.82 -22.47
C ARG A 303 4.19 3.31 -21.49
N LEU A 304 5.44 3.22 -21.92
CA LEU A 304 6.55 2.94 -21.02
C LEU A 304 7.09 4.24 -20.41
N VAL A 305 7.26 4.26 -19.08
CA VAL A 305 7.78 5.40 -18.33
C VAL A 305 9.09 5.01 -17.65
N THR A 306 10.20 5.34 -18.29
CA THR A 306 11.58 5.11 -17.78
C THR A 306 12.25 6.36 -17.27
N GLU A 307 11.84 7.52 -17.78
CA GLU A 307 12.45 8.80 -17.44
C GLU A 307 12.17 9.22 -15.98
N PRO A 308 13.04 10.04 -15.37
CA PRO A 308 12.76 10.67 -14.09
C PRO A 308 11.45 11.47 -14.13
N THR A 309 10.64 11.34 -13.08
CA THR A 309 9.48 12.23 -12.85
C THR A 309 9.87 13.30 -11.86
N TYR A 310 9.56 14.55 -12.21
CA TYR A 310 9.72 15.72 -11.37
C TYR A 310 8.34 16.13 -10.82
N THR A 311 8.09 15.85 -9.55
CA THR A 311 6.86 16.30 -8.87
C THR A 311 7.11 17.68 -8.28
N ALA A 312 6.79 18.71 -9.05
CA ALA A 312 6.92 20.11 -8.64
C ALA A 312 5.60 20.64 -8.08
N VAL A 313 5.44 20.58 -6.76
CA VAL A 313 4.31 21.18 -6.03
C VAL A 313 4.87 22.18 -5.03
N PRO A 314 5.30 23.38 -5.47
CA PRO A 314 6.06 24.33 -4.64
C PRO A 314 5.30 24.82 -3.40
N GLN A 315 3.97 24.66 -3.38
CA GLN A 315 3.15 24.97 -2.20
C GLN A 315 3.32 23.93 -1.08
N ILE A 316 3.79 22.72 -1.42
CA ILE A 316 3.94 21.58 -0.51
C ILE A 316 5.41 21.22 -0.31
N PHE A 317 6.18 21.11 -1.38
CA PHE A 317 7.60 20.78 -1.34
C PHE A 317 8.41 21.99 -1.81
N PRO A 318 9.35 22.51 -1.01
CA PRO A 318 10.21 23.62 -1.44
C PRO A 318 10.98 23.30 -2.71
N ASP A 319 11.45 22.05 -2.82
CA ASP A 319 12.20 21.53 -3.95
C ASP A 319 11.39 20.49 -4.74
N PRO A 320 11.55 20.41 -6.08
CA PRO A 320 10.92 19.36 -6.87
C PRO A 320 11.40 17.97 -6.45
N ILE A 321 10.46 17.05 -6.24
CA ILE A 321 10.80 15.68 -5.90
C ILE A 321 11.13 14.92 -7.19
N VAL A 322 12.32 14.33 -7.22
CA VAL A 322 12.77 13.46 -8.31
C VAL A 322 12.52 12.01 -7.93
N SER A 323 11.99 11.21 -8.87
CA SER A 323 11.77 9.77 -8.69
C SER A 323 11.93 9.02 -10.02
N CYS A 324 12.51 7.81 -10.00
CA CYS A 324 13.02 7.15 -11.20
C CYS A 324 12.61 5.67 -11.37
N LEU A 325 11.80 5.08 -10.48
CA LEU A 325 11.40 3.67 -10.59
C LEU A 325 10.57 3.46 -11.86
N PRO A 326 11.03 2.67 -12.84
CA PRO A 326 10.36 2.54 -14.13
C PRO A 326 9.07 1.74 -14.01
N TYR A 327 8.10 2.06 -14.85
CA TYR A 327 6.84 1.34 -14.94
C TYR A 327 6.24 1.41 -16.34
N ARG A 328 5.33 0.49 -16.62
CA ARG A 328 4.47 0.52 -17.80
C ARG A 328 3.10 1.02 -17.40
N GLU A 329 2.63 2.06 -18.07
CA GLU A 329 1.30 2.61 -17.91
C GLU A 329 0.35 1.98 -18.94
N ILE A 330 -0.78 1.45 -18.47
CA ILE A 330 -1.85 0.90 -19.31
C ILE A 330 -3.10 1.72 -19.02
N THR A 331 -3.54 2.55 -19.97
CA THR A 331 -4.73 3.40 -19.85
C THR A 331 -5.87 2.82 -20.66
N PHE A 332 -7.09 2.97 -20.13
CA PHE A 332 -8.35 2.58 -20.78
C PHE A 332 -9.14 3.85 -21.14
N PRO A 333 -8.90 4.48 -22.30
CA PRO A 333 -9.45 5.80 -22.63
C PRO A 333 -10.98 5.81 -22.75
N SER A 334 -11.57 4.66 -23.13
CA SER A 334 -13.01 4.45 -23.23
C SER A 334 -13.68 4.11 -21.91
N LEU A 335 -12.91 3.84 -20.85
CA LEU A 335 -13.43 3.47 -19.54
C LEU A 335 -13.31 4.67 -18.59
N THR A 336 -14.42 5.38 -18.43
CA THR A 336 -14.58 6.47 -17.47
C THR A 336 -15.23 5.92 -16.21
N ILE A 337 -14.63 6.18 -15.05
CA ILE A 337 -15.12 5.71 -13.77
C ILE A 337 -15.51 6.91 -12.91
N GLU A 338 -16.61 6.82 -12.17
CA GLU A 338 -16.98 7.89 -11.23
C GLU A 338 -15.95 7.98 -10.09
N ARG A 339 -15.73 9.18 -9.56
CA ARG A 339 -14.69 9.39 -8.53
C ARG A 339 -14.95 8.63 -7.23
N ASP A 340 -16.22 8.34 -6.96
CA ASP A 340 -16.67 7.66 -5.75
C ASP A 340 -16.84 6.14 -5.96
N SER A 341 -16.46 5.62 -7.12
CA SER A 341 -16.47 4.17 -7.37
C SER A 341 -15.37 3.46 -6.59
N GLY A 342 -15.71 2.27 -6.10
CA GLY A 342 -14.71 1.34 -5.55
C GLY A 342 -13.97 0.62 -6.65
N LEU A 343 -12.69 0.31 -6.42
CA LEU A 343 -11.85 -0.40 -7.38
C LEU A 343 -11.12 -1.57 -6.73
N MET A 344 -11.11 -2.70 -7.42
CA MET A 344 -10.31 -3.88 -7.10
C MET A 344 -9.67 -4.46 -8.36
N MET A 345 -8.51 -5.07 -8.21
CA MET A 345 -7.80 -5.71 -9.32
C MET A 345 -7.20 -7.04 -8.86
N ASP A 346 -7.19 -8.01 -9.76
CA ASP A 346 -6.37 -9.23 -9.67
C ASP A 346 -5.49 -9.38 -10.92
N ASP A 347 -4.90 -10.55 -11.11
CA ASP A 347 -4.02 -10.80 -12.24
C ASP A 347 -4.68 -10.66 -13.63
N GLN A 348 -5.99 -10.88 -13.72
CA GLN A 348 -6.75 -11.01 -14.97
C GLN A 348 -7.93 -10.05 -15.07
N ARG A 349 -8.33 -9.40 -13.98
CA ARG A 349 -9.59 -8.68 -13.89
C ARG A 349 -9.46 -7.39 -13.12
N ILE A 350 -10.31 -6.44 -13.48
CA ILE A 350 -10.61 -5.25 -12.70
C ILE A 350 -12.08 -5.30 -12.33
N VAL A 351 -12.39 -5.10 -11.06
CA VAL A 351 -13.76 -4.96 -10.57
C VAL A 351 -13.99 -3.51 -10.17
N VAL A 352 -15.01 -2.90 -10.75
CA VAL A 352 -15.45 -1.53 -10.46
C VAL A 352 -16.77 -1.61 -9.73
N PHE A 353 -16.87 -0.96 -8.58
CA PHE A 353 -18.08 -0.85 -7.78
C PHE A 353 -18.67 0.52 -7.95
N GLU A 354 -19.87 0.61 -8.52
CA GLU A 354 -20.56 1.88 -8.73
C GLU A 354 -21.70 2.01 -7.71
N SER A 355 -21.63 3.07 -6.89
CA SER A 355 -22.67 3.39 -5.93
C SER A 355 -23.83 4.08 -6.65
N LEU A 356 -24.79 3.29 -7.12
CA LEU A 356 -26.00 3.77 -7.77
C LEU A 356 -27.03 4.19 -6.70
N ALA A 357 -26.95 5.44 -6.22
CA ALA A 357 -27.80 5.99 -5.15
C ALA A 357 -27.71 5.23 -3.80
N ARG A 358 -28.36 5.75 -2.75
CA ARG A 358 -28.18 5.28 -1.36
C ARG A 358 -28.48 3.79 -1.13
N ASP A 359 -29.23 3.14 -2.03
CA ASP A 359 -29.78 1.80 -1.79
C ASP A 359 -29.36 0.75 -2.84
N SER A 360 -28.52 1.09 -3.84
CA SER A 360 -28.04 0.08 -4.80
C SER A 360 -26.56 0.21 -5.14
N THR A 361 -25.83 -0.90 -5.04
CA THR A 361 -24.45 -1.03 -5.48
C THR A 361 -24.44 -1.96 -6.67
N SER A 362 -23.91 -1.50 -7.80
CA SER A 362 -23.61 -2.37 -8.95
C SER A 362 -22.12 -2.64 -9.00
N PHE A 363 -21.74 -3.75 -9.62
CA PHE A 363 -20.34 -4.06 -9.89
C PHE A 363 -20.17 -4.46 -11.36
N THR A 364 -19.11 -3.98 -11.98
CA THR A 364 -18.73 -4.31 -13.36
C THR A 364 -17.36 -4.97 -13.33
N VAL A 365 -17.23 -6.10 -14.02
CA VAL A 365 -15.97 -6.85 -14.12
C VAL A 365 -15.40 -6.69 -15.53
N TYR A 366 -14.20 -6.12 -15.60
CA TYR A 366 -13.41 -5.99 -16.83
C TYR A 366 -12.33 -7.07 -16.83
N THR A 367 -12.06 -7.68 -17.99
CA THR A 367 -10.96 -8.64 -18.16
C THR A 367 -9.79 -7.95 -18.85
N LEU A 368 -8.56 -8.19 -18.35
CA LEU A 368 -7.31 -7.55 -18.76
C LEU A 368 -6.61 -8.22 -19.94
#